data_AF-A0A967M217-F1
#
_entry.id   AF-A0A967M217-F1
#
_cell.length_a   1.000
_cell.length_b   1.000
_cell.length_c   1.000
_cell.angle_alpha   90.00
_cell.angle_beta   90.00
_cell.angle_gamma   90.00
#
_symmetry.space_group_name_H-M   'P 1'
#
loop_
_entity.id
_entity.type
_entity.pdbx_description
1 polymer ?
#
loop_
_entity_poly.entity_id
_entity_poly.type
_entity_poly.pdbx_seq_one_letter_code
_entity_poly.pdbx_strand_id
1 'polypeptide(L)'
;MNIIVVGLSHKTAPVDIREKVAFAPTAMQDPLQRVVALSTVAEAVIVSTCNRVEIYATSRDVAGCIVQLKRFLAEFHELSAEDLEDHLYDYQGEEAIRHVFRVAASLDSMVLGEPQILGQIKTAYGYATEFKTAGLILNRFLHKAFSVAKRVRTETEIASNAVSVSFAAVELARKIFGQLDDKTVMLIGAGEMCELAARHFINNGVSSVMVTNRTFERAEKLATEFNGRPVPFDDFTEYLQQADIVLTSTGAPNFILGHQKMEEVIKRRKNRPMFLIDIAVPRDIDPKVNDIANIYL
;
A
#
# COMPACT_ATOMS: atom_id res chain seq x y z
N MET A 1 -7.59 -28.09 -15.60
CA MET A 1 -6.74 -26.89 -15.42
C MET A 1 -6.86 -26.49 -13.97
N ASN A 2 -5.74 -26.37 -13.28
CA ASN A 2 -5.66 -25.97 -11.88
C ASN A 2 -5.30 -24.49 -11.80
N ILE A 3 -5.78 -23.84 -10.74
CA ILE A 3 -5.37 -22.48 -10.36
C ILE A 3 -4.08 -22.60 -9.54
N ILE A 4 -3.12 -21.75 -9.84
CA ILE A 4 -1.80 -21.70 -9.21
C ILE A 4 -1.55 -20.26 -8.78
N VAL A 5 -0.96 -20.08 -7.61
CA VAL A 5 -0.42 -18.80 -7.15
C VAL A 5 1.06 -19.00 -6.92
N VAL A 6 1.90 -18.15 -7.52
CA VAL A 6 3.33 -18.06 -7.20
C VAL A 6 3.63 -16.62 -6.84
N GLY A 7 4.34 -16.39 -5.73
CA GLY A 7 4.66 -15.04 -5.33
C GLY A 7 5.36 -14.95 -3.99
N LEU A 8 5.45 -13.72 -3.50
CA LEU A 8 6.00 -13.41 -2.19
C LEU A 8 5.17 -12.31 -1.51
N SER A 9 5.31 -12.20 -0.19
CA SER A 9 4.57 -11.22 0.60
C SER A 9 5.42 -10.70 1.75
N HIS A 10 4.92 -9.69 2.46
CA HIS A 10 5.52 -9.18 3.69
C HIS A 10 5.79 -10.25 4.77
N LYS A 11 5.17 -11.44 4.68
CA LYS A 11 5.41 -12.56 5.60
C LYS A 11 6.64 -13.38 5.24
N THR A 12 7.00 -13.43 3.96
CA THR A 12 8.07 -14.29 3.45
C THR A 12 9.28 -13.50 2.97
N ALA A 13 9.11 -12.22 2.64
CA ALA A 13 10.14 -11.36 2.08
C ALA A 13 10.23 -10.00 2.80
N PRO A 14 11.43 -9.52 3.15
CA PRO A 14 11.63 -8.17 3.66
C PRO A 14 11.35 -7.11 2.58
N VAL A 15 11.27 -5.84 2.96
CA VAL A 15 10.80 -4.78 2.06
C VAL A 15 11.77 -4.55 0.89
N ASP A 16 13.07 -4.68 1.12
CA ASP A 16 14.15 -4.52 0.13
C ASP A 16 14.12 -5.59 -0.97
N ILE A 17 13.65 -6.81 -0.67
CA ILE A 17 13.40 -7.84 -1.68
C ILE A 17 12.10 -7.53 -2.43
N ARG A 18 11.03 -7.16 -1.72
CA ARG A 18 9.73 -6.84 -2.34
C ARG A 18 9.80 -5.69 -3.33
N GLU A 19 10.56 -4.65 -3.02
CA GLU A 19 10.74 -3.49 -3.91
C GLU A 19 11.40 -3.87 -5.24
N LYS A 20 12.36 -4.82 -5.22
CA LYS A 20 13.06 -5.28 -6.43
C LYS A 20 12.14 -6.06 -7.38
N VAL A 21 11.15 -6.78 -6.84
CA VAL A 21 10.21 -7.59 -7.63
C VAL A 21 8.87 -6.90 -7.90
N ALA A 22 8.73 -5.62 -7.57
CA ALA A 22 7.49 -4.89 -7.78
C ALA A 22 7.27 -4.57 -9.27
N PHE A 23 6.07 -4.84 -9.77
CA PHE A 23 5.66 -4.42 -11.12
C PHE A 23 5.03 -3.03 -11.10
N ALA A 24 5.46 -2.16 -12.03
CA ALA A 24 4.92 -0.81 -12.17
C ALA A 24 3.51 -0.83 -12.81
N PRO A 25 2.48 -0.20 -12.22
CA PRO A 25 1.11 -0.23 -12.74
C PRO A 25 0.96 0.27 -14.19
N THR A 26 1.84 1.19 -14.61
CA THR A 26 1.85 1.78 -15.97
C THR A 26 2.45 0.89 -17.04
N ALA A 27 3.10 -0.22 -16.67
CA ALA A 27 3.87 -1.08 -17.59
C ALA A 27 3.44 -2.55 -17.50
N MET A 28 2.15 -2.82 -17.26
CA MET A 28 1.66 -4.18 -16.97
C MET A 28 1.48 -5.07 -18.21
N GLN A 29 1.44 -4.49 -19.41
CA GLN A 29 1.21 -5.24 -20.64
C GLN A 29 2.35 -6.24 -20.92
N ASP A 30 3.60 -5.79 -20.90
CA ASP A 30 4.77 -6.65 -21.18
C ASP A 30 4.90 -7.85 -20.22
N PRO A 31 4.89 -7.69 -18.88
CA PRO A 31 5.00 -8.82 -17.98
C PRO A 31 3.83 -9.79 -18.13
N LEU A 32 2.59 -9.31 -18.28
CA LEU A 32 1.44 -10.19 -18.49
C LEU A 32 1.57 -11.00 -19.79
N GLN A 33 1.97 -10.38 -20.89
CA GLN A 33 2.15 -11.05 -22.17
C GLN A 33 3.27 -12.10 -22.11
N ARG A 34 4.38 -11.80 -21.44
CA ARG A 34 5.48 -12.76 -21.25
C ARG A 34 5.05 -13.96 -20.41
N VAL A 35 4.25 -13.74 -19.36
CA VAL A 35 3.74 -14.84 -18.51
C VAL A 35 2.83 -15.77 -19.32
N VAL A 36 1.89 -15.26 -20.12
CA VAL A 36 1.01 -16.13 -20.92
C VAL A 36 1.70 -16.75 -22.13
N ALA A 37 2.88 -16.24 -22.54
CA ALA A 37 3.71 -16.87 -23.55
C ALA A 37 4.46 -18.12 -23.05
N LEU A 38 4.49 -18.34 -21.73
CA LEU A 38 5.04 -19.56 -21.14
C LEU A 38 4.18 -20.76 -21.52
N SER A 39 4.81 -21.83 -22.03
CA SER A 39 4.12 -22.99 -22.59
C SER A 39 3.18 -23.72 -21.63
N THR A 40 3.40 -23.57 -20.33
CA THR A 40 2.60 -24.19 -19.28
C THR A 40 1.49 -23.28 -18.76
N VAL A 41 1.45 -21.99 -19.11
CA VAL A 41 0.47 -21.03 -18.62
C VAL A 41 -0.62 -20.83 -19.67
N ALA A 42 -1.88 -20.91 -19.25
CA ALA A 42 -3.03 -20.69 -20.13
C ALA A 42 -3.73 -19.35 -19.87
N GLU A 43 -3.73 -18.88 -18.62
CA GLU A 43 -4.30 -17.61 -18.21
C GLU A 43 -3.43 -17.06 -17.07
N ALA A 44 -3.29 -15.74 -16.96
CA ALA A 44 -2.51 -15.10 -15.91
C ALA A 44 -3.08 -13.74 -15.47
N VAL A 45 -2.88 -13.42 -14.19
CA VAL A 45 -3.12 -12.11 -13.57
C VAL A 45 -1.94 -11.82 -12.65
N ILE A 46 -1.40 -10.61 -12.69
CA ILE A 46 -0.30 -10.17 -11.81
C ILE A 46 -0.84 -9.18 -10.79
N VAL A 47 -0.70 -9.50 -9.50
CA VAL A 47 -1.06 -8.64 -8.37
C VAL A 47 0.24 -8.12 -7.76
N SER A 48 0.52 -6.84 -7.96
CA SER A 48 1.68 -6.15 -7.40
C SER A 48 1.21 -5.03 -6.49
N THR A 49 1.57 -5.11 -5.21
CA THR A 49 1.24 -4.11 -4.18
C THR A 49 2.47 -3.83 -3.33
N CYS A 50 2.40 -2.86 -2.42
CA CYS A 50 3.47 -2.65 -1.45
C CYS A 50 3.73 -3.89 -0.58
N ASN A 51 2.73 -4.77 -0.38
CA ASN A 51 2.78 -5.89 0.58
C ASN A 51 2.91 -7.28 -0.03
N ARG A 52 2.79 -7.41 -1.36
CA ARG A 52 2.91 -8.68 -2.07
C ARG A 52 3.10 -8.49 -3.56
N VAL A 53 3.76 -9.48 -4.16
CA VAL A 53 3.85 -9.67 -5.60
C VAL A 53 3.45 -11.11 -5.88
N GLU A 54 2.36 -11.30 -6.61
CA GLU A 54 1.78 -12.60 -6.89
C GLU A 54 1.35 -12.72 -8.35
N ILE A 55 1.58 -13.90 -8.93
CA ILE A 55 1.06 -14.29 -10.23
C ILE A 55 0.00 -15.36 -10.00
N TYR A 56 -1.23 -15.07 -10.40
CA TYR A 56 -2.32 -16.04 -10.43
C TYR A 56 -2.41 -16.61 -11.83
N ALA A 57 -2.17 -17.90 -11.97
CA ALA A 57 -2.12 -18.57 -13.26
C ALA A 57 -3.05 -19.77 -13.32
N THR A 58 -3.36 -20.21 -14.53
CA THR A 58 -3.98 -21.52 -14.76
C THR A 58 -3.11 -22.40 -15.62
N SER A 59 -3.04 -23.68 -15.27
CA SER A 59 -2.22 -24.65 -16.01
C SER A 59 -2.82 -26.06 -16.00
N ARG A 60 -2.44 -26.87 -16.98
CA ARG A 60 -2.61 -28.33 -16.95
C ARG A 60 -1.38 -29.03 -16.35
N ASP A 61 -0.20 -28.45 -16.52
CA ASP A 61 1.07 -28.92 -15.96
C ASP A 61 1.46 -28.04 -14.77
N VAL A 62 1.02 -28.46 -13.59
CA VAL A 62 1.17 -27.65 -12.36
C VAL A 62 2.63 -27.47 -11.98
N ALA A 63 3.41 -28.55 -11.98
CA ALA A 63 4.82 -28.50 -11.62
C ALA A 63 5.63 -27.66 -12.60
N GLY A 64 5.44 -27.86 -13.91
CA GLY A 64 6.12 -27.06 -14.94
C GLY A 64 5.76 -25.57 -14.85
N CYS A 65 4.48 -25.26 -14.58
CA CYS A 65 4.02 -23.89 -14.40
C CYS A 65 4.68 -23.21 -13.20
N ILE A 66 4.74 -23.86 -12.04
CA ILE A 66 5.38 -23.28 -10.85
C ILE A 66 6.84 -22.96 -11.14
N VAL A 67 7.59 -23.88 -11.75
CA VAL A 67 9.01 -23.67 -12.09
C VAL A 67 9.17 -22.50 -13.07
N GLN A 68 8.35 -22.44 -14.13
CA GLN A 68 8.42 -21.37 -15.12
C GLN A 68 8.05 -20.01 -14.53
N LEU A 69 7.06 -19.95 -13.63
CA LEU A 69 6.67 -18.70 -12.96
C LEU A 69 7.73 -18.19 -11.98
N LYS A 70 8.33 -19.07 -11.17
CA LYS A 70 9.44 -18.69 -10.27
C LYS A 70 10.63 -18.15 -11.06
N ARG A 71 10.99 -18.84 -12.15
CA ARG A 71 12.03 -18.40 -13.08
C ARG A 71 11.71 -17.07 -13.74
N PHE A 72 10.47 -16.89 -14.20
CA PHE A 72 10.02 -15.64 -14.79
C PHE A 72 10.16 -14.46 -13.82
N LEU A 73 9.76 -14.62 -12.54
CA LEU A 73 9.93 -13.56 -11.53
C LEU A 73 11.39 -13.17 -11.34
N ALA A 74 12.31 -14.13 -11.31
CA ALA A 74 13.73 -13.82 -11.22
C ALA A 74 14.25 -13.10 -12.48
N GLU A 75 14.01 -13.68 -13.66
CA GLU A 75 14.55 -13.17 -14.93
C GLU A 75 13.95 -11.81 -15.33
N PHE A 76 12.66 -11.58 -15.09
CA PHE A 76 12.02 -10.31 -15.41
C PHE A 76 12.57 -9.14 -14.58
N HIS A 77 12.99 -9.42 -13.35
CA HIS A 77 13.52 -8.42 -12.41
C HIS A 77 15.06 -8.42 -12.35
N GLU A 78 15.73 -9.14 -13.27
CA GLU A 78 17.20 -9.23 -13.33
C GLU A 78 17.84 -9.71 -12.02
N LEU A 79 17.14 -10.62 -11.32
CA LEU A 79 17.61 -11.24 -10.08
C LEU A 79 18.06 -12.68 -10.33
N SER A 80 18.92 -13.21 -9.46
CA SER A 80 19.21 -14.63 -9.46
C SER A 80 18.03 -15.42 -8.89
N ALA A 81 17.85 -16.68 -9.31
CA ALA A 81 16.82 -17.55 -8.72
C ALA A 81 17.07 -17.78 -7.22
N GLU A 82 18.34 -17.86 -6.83
CA GLU A 82 18.79 -18.04 -5.45
C GLU A 82 18.37 -16.87 -4.55
N ASP A 83 18.36 -15.64 -5.07
CA ASP A 83 17.92 -14.45 -4.32
C ASP A 83 16.43 -14.47 -3.95
N LEU A 84 15.62 -15.25 -4.65
CA LEU A 84 14.16 -15.31 -4.45
C LEU A 84 13.66 -16.64 -3.90
N GLU A 85 14.43 -17.72 -4.01
CA GLU A 85 13.98 -19.09 -3.73
C GLU A 85 13.43 -19.23 -2.31
N ASP A 86 14.13 -18.68 -1.31
CA ASP A 86 13.74 -18.74 0.11
C ASP A 86 12.53 -17.83 0.45
N HIS A 87 12.17 -16.92 -0.45
CA HIS A 87 11.11 -15.93 -0.23
C HIS A 87 9.81 -16.25 -0.95
N LEU A 88 9.87 -17.09 -1.99
CA LEU A 88 8.73 -17.45 -2.82
C LEU A 88 7.91 -18.57 -2.19
N TYR A 89 6.59 -18.41 -2.21
CA TYR A 89 5.63 -19.48 -1.98
C TYR A 89 4.91 -19.83 -3.26
N ASP A 90 4.39 -21.07 -3.29
CA ASP A 90 3.47 -21.53 -4.31
C ASP A 90 2.28 -22.24 -3.66
N TYR A 91 1.09 -21.97 -4.20
CA TYR A 91 -0.15 -22.64 -3.83
C TYR A 91 -0.82 -23.19 -5.07
N GLN A 92 -1.48 -24.34 -4.93
CA GLN A 92 -2.14 -25.04 -6.02
C GLN A 92 -3.57 -25.46 -5.66
N GLY A 93 -4.47 -25.43 -6.65
CA GLY A 93 -5.83 -25.92 -6.50
C GLY A 93 -6.60 -25.22 -5.39
N GLU A 94 -7.10 -25.98 -4.42
CA GLU A 94 -7.88 -25.43 -3.31
C GLU A 94 -7.08 -24.48 -2.42
N GLU A 95 -5.78 -24.73 -2.21
CA GLU A 95 -4.94 -23.83 -1.41
C GLU A 95 -4.77 -22.48 -2.11
N ALA A 96 -4.59 -22.48 -3.43
CA ALA A 96 -4.55 -21.26 -4.23
C ALA A 96 -5.86 -20.47 -4.13
N ILE A 97 -7.00 -21.17 -4.25
CA ILE A 97 -8.33 -20.55 -4.13
C ILE A 97 -8.53 -19.96 -2.74
N ARG A 98 -8.21 -20.72 -1.69
CA ARG A 98 -8.33 -20.29 -0.30
C ARG A 98 -7.45 -19.09 -0.02
N HIS A 99 -6.20 -19.12 -0.48
CA HIS A 99 -5.25 -18.03 -0.35
C HIS A 99 -5.80 -16.73 -0.95
N VAL A 100 -6.20 -16.74 -2.23
CA VAL A 100 -6.74 -15.55 -2.90
C VAL A 100 -8.01 -15.04 -2.22
N PHE A 101 -8.89 -15.92 -1.73
CA PHE A 101 -10.06 -15.48 -0.96
C PHE A 101 -9.67 -14.78 0.34
N ARG A 102 -8.65 -15.28 1.05
CA ARG A 102 -8.13 -14.63 2.26
C ARG A 102 -7.48 -13.30 1.94
N VAL A 103 -6.66 -13.21 0.90
CA VAL A 103 -6.02 -11.96 0.46
C VAL A 103 -7.09 -10.94 0.05
N ALA A 104 -8.04 -11.32 -0.79
CA ALA A 104 -9.12 -10.43 -1.25
C ALA A 104 -10.03 -9.96 -0.10
N ALA A 105 -10.23 -10.81 0.92
CA ALA A 105 -10.96 -10.46 2.13
C ALA A 105 -10.11 -9.69 3.16
N SER A 106 -8.84 -9.40 2.86
CA SER A 106 -7.89 -8.74 3.76
C SER A 106 -7.59 -9.53 5.06
N LEU A 107 -7.76 -10.85 5.02
CA LEU A 107 -7.43 -11.80 6.10
C LEU A 107 -5.95 -12.23 6.08
N ASP A 108 -5.25 -11.91 5.01
CA ASP A 108 -3.82 -12.17 4.82
C ASP A 108 -3.04 -10.88 4.55
N SER A 109 -3.56 -9.74 4.97
CA SER A 109 -2.87 -8.46 4.84
C SER A 109 -2.03 -8.16 6.08
N MET A 110 -0.97 -7.35 5.94
CA MET A 110 -0.24 -6.78 7.09
C MET A 110 -1.22 -6.06 8.05
N VAL A 111 -2.25 -5.50 7.44
CA VAL A 111 -3.32 -4.74 8.06
C VAL A 111 -4.63 -5.48 7.81
N LEU A 112 -5.14 -6.16 8.83
CA LEU A 112 -6.37 -6.95 8.69
C LEU A 112 -7.59 -6.05 8.45
N GLY A 113 -8.41 -6.41 7.47
CA GLY A 113 -9.71 -5.74 7.20
C GLY A 113 -9.65 -4.50 6.31
N GLU A 114 -8.47 -4.06 5.90
CA GLU A 114 -8.31 -2.88 5.04
C GLU A 114 -8.91 -3.12 3.64
N PRO A 115 -9.73 -2.19 3.10
CA PRO A 115 -10.44 -2.40 1.83
C PRO A 115 -9.55 -2.36 0.58
N GLN A 116 -8.35 -1.79 0.67
CA GLN A 116 -7.54 -1.44 -0.50
C GLN A 116 -7.08 -2.65 -1.29
N ILE A 117 -6.73 -3.76 -0.63
CA ILE A 117 -6.24 -4.97 -1.32
C ILE A 117 -7.30 -5.54 -2.29
N LEU A 118 -8.58 -5.46 -1.93
CA LEU A 118 -9.66 -5.86 -2.83
C LEU A 118 -9.73 -4.96 -4.07
N GLY A 119 -9.51 -3.65 -3.89
CA GLY A 119 -9.41 -2.69 -4.99
C GLY A 119 -8.21 -2.99 -5.89
N GLN A 120 -7.04 -3.24 -5.31
CA GLN A 120 -5.81 -3.56 -6.04
C GLN A 120 -5.95 -4.85 -6.86
N ILE A 121 -6.58 -5.90 -6.32
CA ILE A 121 -6.85 -7.13 -7.08
C ILE A 121 -7.84 -6.86 -8.23
N LYS A 122 -8.85 -6.00 -8.03
CA LYS A 122 -9.75 -5.59 -9.12
C LYS A 122 -9.03 -4.82 -10.22
N THR A 123 -8.09 -3.95 -9.86
CA THR A 123 -7.24 -3.23 -10.82
C THR A 123 -6.34 -4.19 -11.60
N ALA A 124 -5.66 -5.12 -10.91
CA ALA A 124 -4.86 -6.18 -11.53
C ALA A 124 -5.69 -7.05 -12.50
N TYR A 125 -6.90 -7.43 -12.08
CA TYR A 125 -7.87 -8.11 -12.92
C TYR A 125 -8.28 -7.28 -14.16
N GLY A 126 -8.46 -5.98 -13.97
CA GLY A 126 -8.73 -5.02 -15.05
C GLY A 126 -7.63 -5.04 -16.11
N TYR A 127 -6.36 -4.92 -15.72
CA TYR A 127 -5.23 -5.04 -16.64
C TYR A 127 -5.19 -6.38 -17.35
N ALA A 128 -5.40 -7.48 -16.63
CA ALA A 128 -5.38 -8.81 -17.24
C ALA A 128 -6.53 -9.01 -18.26
N THR A 129 -7.69 -8.39 -18.02
CA THR A 129 -8.81 -8.39 -18.95
C THR A 129 -8.50 -7.53 -20.18
N GLU A 130 -7.98 -6.31 -19.97
CA GLU A 130 -7.60 -5.37 -21.02
C GLU A 130 -6.57 -5.99 -21.98
N PHE A 131 -5.53 -6.61 -21.42
CA PHE A 131 -4.47 -7.25 -22.19
C PHE A 131 -4.78 -8.72 -22.55
N LYS A 132 -6.00 -9.18 -22.32
CA LYS A 132 -6.50 -10.53 -22.71
C LYS A 132 -5.66 -11.70 -22.18
N THR A 133 -5.12 -11.56 -20.98
CA THR A 133 -4.36 -12.60 -20.27
C THR A 133 -5.19 -13.35 -19.23
N ALA A 134 -6.31 -12.77 -18.77
CA ALA A 134 -7.32 -13.49 -18.02
C ALA A 134 -8.35 -14.15 -18.97
N GLY A 135 -8.57 -15.45 -18.82
CA GLY A 135 -9.56 -16.21 -19.57
C GLY A 135 -10.78 -16.60 -18.73
N LEU A 136 -11.53 -17.60 -19.19
CA LEU A 136 -12.79 -18.00 -18.57
C LEU A 136 -12.63 -18.43 -17.10
N ILE A 137 -11.51 -19.09 -16.77
CA ILE A 137 -11.30 -19.67 -15.45
C ILE A 137 -10.97 -18.56 -14.44
N LEU A 138 -9.96 -17.74 -14.71
CA LEU A 138 -9.56 -16.63 -13.83
C LEU A 138 -10.66 -15.58 -13.73
N ASN A 139 -11.41 -15.32 -14.81
CA ASN A 139 -12.59 -14.43 -14.74
C ASN A 139 -13.60 -14.94 -13.73
N ARG A 140 -14.06 -16.21 -13.85
CA ARG A 140 -15.04 -16.78 -12.92
C ARG A 140 -14.50 -16.82 -11.49
N PHE A 141 -13.23 -17.20 -11.32
CA PHE A 141 -12.59 -17.30 -10.03
C PHE A 141 -12.49 -15.95 -9.31
N LEU A 142 -12.01 -14.90 -9.99
CA LEU A 142 -11.83 -13.58 -9.38
C LEU A 142 -13.17 -12.90 -9.08
N HIS A 143 -14.19 -13.06 -9.93
CA HIS A 143 -15.55 -12.62 -9.59
C HIS A 143 -16.09 -13.32 -8.33
N LYS A 144 -15.80 -14.62 -8.16
CA LYS A 144 -16.14 -15.32 -6.92
C LYS A 144 -15.35 -14.78 -5.72
N ALA A 145 -14.05 -14.51 -5.89
CA ALA A 145 -13.21 -13.91 -4.85
C ALA A 145 -13.76 -12.53 -4.42
N PHE A 146 -14.20 -11.69 -5.36
CA PHE A 146 -14.81 -10.39 -5.05
C PHE A 146 -16.12 -10.53 -4.26
N SER A 147 -16.96 -11.50 -4.63
CA SER A 147 -18.20 -11.80 -3.91
C SER A 147 -17.91 -12.31 -2.49
N VAL A 148 -16.94 -13.21 -2.32
CA VAL A 148 -16.52 -13.73 -1.01
C VAL A 148 -15.97 -12.61 -0.14
N ALA A 149 -15.07 -11.78 -0.68
CA ALA A 149 -14.52 -10.64 0.05
C ALA A 149 -15.62 -9.67 0.50
N LYS A 150 -16.60 -9.38 -0.36
CA LYS A 150 -17.76 -8.55 0.01
C LYS A 150 -18.54 -9.18 1.16
N ARG A 151 -18.87 -10.48 1.08
CA ARG A 151 -19.59 -11.20 2.14
C ARG A 151 -18.83 -11.17 3.46
N VAL A 152 -17.54 -11.48 3.45
CA VAL A 152 -16.70 -11.44 4.66
C VAL A 152 -16.74 -10.05 5.29
N ARG A 153 -16.67 -8.98 4.49
CA ARG A 153 -16.76 -7.60 5.03
C ARG A 153 -18.13 -7.21 5.57
N THR A 154 -19.21 -7.70 4.97
CA THR A 154 -20.58 -7.30 5.35
C THR A 154 -21.20 -8.19 6.42
N GLU A 155 -20.81 -9.46 6.46
CA GLU A 155 -21.34 -10.49 7.36
C GLU A 155 -20.45 -10.71 8.58
N THR A 156 -19.29 -10.04 8.67
CA THR A 156 -18.38 -10.12 9.83
C THR A 156 -17.90 -8.74 10.28
N GLU A 157 -17.37 -8.66 11.50
CA GLU A 157 -16.82 -7.44 12.09
C GLU A 157 -15.41 -7.08 11.59
N ILE A 158 -14.88 -7.80 10.59
CA ILE A 158 -13.53 -7.52 10.06
C ILE A 158 -13.40 -6.11 9.47
N ALA A 159 -14.51 -5.56 8.96
CA ALA A 159 -14.55 -4.21 8.42
C ALA A 159 -14.83 -3.14 9.49
N SER A 160 -15.41 -3.51 10.64
CA SER A 160 -15.72 -2.58 11.73
C SER A 160 -14.52 -2.31 12.64
N ASN A 161 -13.53 -3.21 12.67
CA ASN A 161 -12.33 -3.10 13.50
C ASN A 161 -11.03 -3.37 12.70
N ALA A 162 -10.98 -2.96 11.44
CA ALA A 162 -9.73 -3.07 10.67
C ALA A 162 -8.63 -2.32 11.44
N VAL A 163 -7.61 -3.04 11.91
CA VAL A 163 -6.43 -2.48 12.59
C VAL A 163 -5.59 -1.79 11.53
N SER A 164 -6.10 -0.70 10.95
CA SER A 164 -5.47 0.04 9.86
C SER A 164 -4.19 0.74 10.33
N VAL A 165 -3.22 0.97 9.44
CA VAL A 165 -2.10 1.88 9.74
C VAL A 165 -2.64 3.22 10.24
N SER A 166 -3.75 3.69 9.66
CA SER A 166 -4.50 4.86 10.10
C SER A 166 -5.03 4.73 11.54
N PHE A 167 -5.60 3.59 11.93
CA PHE A 167 -6.07 3.35 13.29
C PHE A 167 -4.91 3.27 14.29
N ALA A 168 -3.87 2.50 13.96
CA ALA A 168 -2.66 2.42 14.78
C ALA A 168 -2.01 3.79 14.96
N ALA A 169 -1.99 4.62 13.90
CA ALA A 169 -1.52 6.00 13.96
C ALA A 169 -2.37 6.86 14.90
N VAL A 170 -3.70 6.75 14.86
CA VAL A 170 -4.59 7.47 15.79
C VAL A 170 -4.33 7.03 17.24
N GLU A 171 -4.22 5.73 17.49
CA GLU A 171 -3.95 5.20 18.84
C GLU A 171 -2.57 5.64 19.36
N LEU A 172 -1.55 5.66 18.49
CA LEU A 172 -0.23 6.16 18.86
C LEU A 172 -0.25 7.66 19.12
N ALA A 173 -0.97 8.43 18.30
CA ALA A 173 -1.16 9.87 18.54
C ALA A 173 -1.87 10.13 19.87
N ARG A 174 -2.89 9.34 20.26
CA ARG A 174 -3.52 9.44 21.59
C ARG A 174 -2.55 9.15 22.73
N LYS A 175 -1.60 8.23 22.55
CA LYS A 175 -0.55 7.98 23.56
C LYS A 175 0.43 9.15 23.68
N ILE A 176 0.74 9.83 22.57
CA ILE A 176 1.67 10.97 22.55
C ILE A 176 1.00 12.25 23.09
N PHE A 177 -0.23 12.53 22.67
CA PHE A 177 -0.91 13.80 22.89
C PHE A 177 -2.03 13.77 23.93
N GLY A 178 -2.50 12.57 24.31
CA GLY A 178 -3.72 12.39 25.10
C GLY A 178 -4.97 12.62 24.25
N GLN A 179 -5.47 13.86 24.26
CA GLN A 179 -6.61 14.29 23.45
C GLN A 179 -6.15 14.90 22.12
N LEU A 180 -7.02 14.81 21.10
CA LEU A 180 -6.73 15.25 19.73
C LEU A 180 -7.56 16.48 19.31
N ASP A 181 -8.49 16.93 20.15
CA ASP A 181 -9.48 17.98 19.89
C ASP A 181 -8.94 19.40 19.79
N ASP A 182 -7.66 19.59 20.14
CA ASP A 182 -6.89 20.81 19.98
C ASP A 182 -5.70 20.63 19.00
N LYS A 183 -5.60 19.47 18.33
CA LYS A 183 -4.46 19.12 17.48
C LYS A 183 -4.72 19.43 16.02
N THR A 184 -3.64 19.76 15.31
CA THR A 184 -3.65 20.06 13.88
C THR A 184 -2.95 18.95 13.11
N VAL A 185 -3.60 18.42 12.07
CA VAL A 185 -3.01 17.43 11.16
C VAL A 185 -2.60 18.12 9.85
N MET A 186 -1.41 17.82 9.35
CA MET A 186 -0.93 18.25 8.05
C MET A 186 -0.73 17.05 7.13
N LEU A 187 -1.35 17.08 5.96
CA LEU A 187 -1.17 16.11 4.89
C LEU A 187 -0.19 16.66 3.87
N ILE A 188 0.85 15.89 3.57
CA ILE A 188 1.82 16.17 2.50
C ILE A 188 1.66 15.11 1.42
N GLY A 189 1.03 15.50 0.31
CA GLY A 189 0.61 14.59 -0.76
C GLY A 189 -0.90 14.31 -0.75
N ALA A 190 -1.35 13.53 -1.73
CA ALA A 190 -2.74 13.10 -1.90
C ALA A 190 -2.80 11.61 -2.26
N GLY A 191 -2.01 10.80 -1.54
CA GLY A 191 -2.09 9.35 -1.67
C GLY A 191 -3.31 8.82 -0.89
N GLU A 192 -4.01 7.84 -1.45
CA GLU A 192 -5.23 7.26 -0.86
C GLU A 192 -5.04 6.83 0.62
N MET A 193 -3.85 6.33 0.98
CA MET A 193 -3.54 5.93 2.35
C MET A 193 -3.44 7.13 3.31
N CYS A 194 -2.86 8.23 2.86
CA CYS A 194 -2.77 9.47 3.65
C CYS A 194 -4.15 10.10 3.83
N GLU A 195 -4.99 10.09 2.78
CA GLU A 195 -6.38 10.52 2.88
C GLU A 195 -7.18 9.67 3.87
N LEU A 196 -7.00 8.35 3.84
CA LEU A 196 -7.65 7.45 4.80
C LEU A 196 -7.18 7.73 6.23
N ALA A 197 -5.88 7.90 6.45
CA ALA A 197 -5.32 8.27 7.75
C ALA A 197 -5.90 9.59 8.27
N ALA A 198 -5.99 10.61 7.42
CA ALA A 198 -6.59 11.87 7.79
C ALA A 198 -8.07 11.74 8.15
N ARG A 199 -8.87 10.97 7.39
CA ARG A 199 -10.27 10.69 7.76
C ARG A 199 -10.38 10.06 9.15
N HIS A 200 -9.48 9.13 9.49
CA HIS A 200 -9.45 8.54 10.82
C HIS A 200 -9.16 9.58 11.90
N PHE A 201 -8.21 10.49 11.69
CA PHE A 201 -7.93 11.58 12.61
C PHE A 201 -9.10 12.55 12.80
N ILE A 202 -9.75 12.95 11.70
CA ILE A 202 -10.93 13.82 11.71
C ILE A 202 -12.08 13.17 12.49
N ASN A 203 -12.38 11.90 12.20
CA ASN A 203 -13.41 11.13 12.90
C ASN A 203 -13.08 10.92 14.39
N ASN A 204 -11.82 11.07 14.78
CA ASN A 204 -11.34 10.97 16.16
C ASN A 204 -11.19 12.33 16.87
N GLY A 205 -11.63 13.41 16.22
CA GLY A 205 -11.83 14.71 16.84
C GLY A 205 -10.76 15.76 16.54
N VAL A 206 -9.83 15.54 15.61
CA VAL A 206 -8.82 16.55 15.27
C VAL A 206 -9.45 17.91 14.91
N SER A 207 -8.87 18.99 15.45
CA SER A 207 -9.40 20.35 15.36
C SER A 207 -9.32 20.97 13.97
N SER A 208 -8.22 20.71 13.25
CA SER A 208 -7.93 21.35 11.98
C SER A 208 -7.03 20.50 11.11
N VAL A 209 -7.21 20.67 9.80
CA VAL A 209 -6.49 19.93 8.77
C VAL A 209 -5.84 20.93 7.84
N MET A 210 -4.55 20.74 7.56
CA MET A 210 -3.82 21.43 6.51
C MET A 210 -3.45 20.43 5.42
N VAL A 211 -3.53 20.82 4.15
CA VAL A 211 -3.21 19.94 3.03
C VAL A 211 -2.25 20.64 2.10
N THR A 212 -1.18 19.96 1.71
CA THR A 212 -0.27 20.44 0.67
C THR A 212 -0.01 19.36 -0.38
N ASN A 213 0.14 19.78 -1.63
CA ASN A 213 0.41 18.90 -2.76
C ASN A 213 1.18 19.68 -3.83
N ARG A 214 2.08 19.02 -4.57
CA ARG A 214 2.79 19.63 -5.71
C ARG A 214 1.83 20.24 -6.74
N THR A 215 0.69 19.59 -6.96
CA THR A 215 -0.41 20.17 -7.74
C THR A 215 -1.39 20.84 -6.77
N PHE A 216 -1.37 22.17 -6.69
CA PHE A 216 -2.16 22.92 -5.72
C PHE A 216 -3.67 22.62 -5.78
N GLU A 217 -4.24 22.46 -6.98
CA GLU A 217 -5.65 22.08 -7.17
C GLU A 217 -6.03 20.78 -6.43
N ARG A 218 -5.10 19.80 -6.34
CA ARG A 218 -5.33 18.56 -5.57
C ARG A 218 -5.38 18.85 -4.07
N ALA A 219 -4.53 19.75 -3.59
CA ALA A 219 -4.56 20.19 -2.19
C ALA A 219 -5.87 20.93 -1.87
N GLU A 220 -6.33 21.81 -2.74
CA GLU A 220 -7.61 22.53 -2.57
C GLU A 220 -8.81 21.58 -2.53
N LYS A 221 -8.86 20.61 -3.45
CA LYS A 221 -9.93 19.63 -3.49
C LYS A 221 -9.99 18.82 -2.20
N LEU A 222 -8.85 18.31 -1.74
CA LEU A 222 -8.78 17.47 -0.54
C LEU A 222 -8.99 18.29 0.75
N ALA A 223 -8.46 19.51 0.81
CA ALA A 223 -8.74 20.43 1.92
C ALA A 223 -10.24 20.75 2.00
N THR A 224 -10.91 20.97 0.86
CA THR A 224 -12.36 21.19 0.82
C THR A 224 -13.13 19.99 1.37
N GLU A 225 -12.74 18.76 1.01
CA GLU A 225 -13.37 17.54 1.53
C GLU A 225 -13.25 17.41 3.06
N PHE A 226 -12.14 17.87 3.62
CA PHE A 226 -11.86 17.80 5.06
C PHE A 226 -12.19 19.06 5.84
N ASN A 227 -12.82 20.07 5.22
CA ASN A 227 -12.99 21.41 5.79
C ASN A 227 -11.67 21.99 6.35
N GLY A 228 -10.57 21.66 5.69
CA GLY A 228 -9.22 22.08 6.03
C GLY A 228 -8.73 23.27 5.21
N ARG A 229 -7.44 23.56 5.37
CA ARG A 229 -6.75 24.66 4.69
C ARG A 229 -5.76 24.12 3.66
N PRO A 230 -5.86 24.51 2.37
CA PRO A 230 -4.81 24.24 1.41
C PRO A 230 -3.60 25.14 1.69
N VAL A 231 -2.40 24.56 1.58
CA VAL A 231 -1.11 25.23 1.79
C VAL A 231 -0.24 25.02 0.55
N PRO A 232 0.34 26.08 -0.04
CA PRO A 232 1.27 25.95 -1.16
C PRO A 232 2.43 25.01 -0.84
N PHE A 233 2.79 24.15 -1.78
CA PHE A 233 3.86 23.16 -1.57
C PHE A 233 5.21 23.83 -1.31
N ASP A 234 5.53 24.92 -1.99
CA ASP A 234 6.82 25.57 -1.80
C ASP A 234 6.97 26.20 -0.40
N ASP A 235 5.86 26.53 0.25
CA ASP A 235 5.84 27.20 1.55
C ASP A 235 5.50 26.26 2.72
N PHE A 236 5.20 24.99 2.45
CA PHE A 236 4.58 24.10 3.44
C PHE A 236 5.41 23.98 4.72
N THR A 237 6.73 24.05 4.60
CA THR A 237 7.65 23.91 5.75
C THR A 237 7.48 25.01 6.79
N GLU A 238 7.03 26.21 6.40
CA GLU A 238 6.77 27.33 7.30
C GLU A 238 5.46 27.13 8.11
N TYR A 239 4.58 26.25 7.62
CA TYR A 239 3.34 25.85 8.29
C TYR A 239 3.51 24.66 9.22
N LEU A 240 4.60 23.90 9.12
CA LEU A 240 4.87 22.74 10.00
C LEU A 240 4.84 23.11 11.48
N GLN A 241 5.21 24.34 11.86
CA GLN A 241 5.13 24.81 13.24
C GLN A 241 3.70 24.78 13.81
N GLN A 242 2.68 24.78 12.97
CA GLN A 242 1.26 24.73 13.35
C GLN A 242 0.73 23.29 13.42
N ALA A 243 1.41 22.32 12.80
CA ALA A 243 0.99 20.92 12.75
C ALA A 243 1.53 20.15 13.95
N ASP A 244 0.68 19.39 14.63
CA ASP A 244 1.10 18.45 15.67
C ASP A 244 1.32 17.05 15.09
N ILE A 245 0.59 16.73 14.03
CA ILE A 245 0.66 15.45 13.32
C ILE A 245 0.92 15.72 11.85
N VAL A 246 1.88 15.04 11.24
CA VAL A 246 2.23 15.16 9.82
C VAL A 246 2.13 13.80 9.16
N LEU A 247 1.30 13.71 8.12
CA LEU A 247 1.11 12.51 7.30
C LEU A 247 1.77 12.74 5.93
N THR A 248 2.71 11.87 5.53
CA THR A 248 3.38 11.96 4.24
C THR A 248 3.05 10.75 3.37
N SER A 249 2.72 11.01 2.11
CA SER A 249 2.48 9.98 1.10
C SER A 249 2.67 10.59 -0.29
N THR A 250 3.90 10.98 -0.60
CA THR A 250 4.28 11.46 -1.93
C THR A 250 4.97 10.37 -2.75
N GLY A 251 5.19 10.67 -4.03
CA GLY A 251 6.02 9.85 -4.92
C GLY A 251 7.40 10.47 -5.14
N ALA A 252 7.92 11.23 -4.16
CA ALA A 252 9.20 11.89 -4.28
C ALA A 252 10.34 10.85 -4.29
N PRO A 253 11.35 11.01 -5.15
CA PRO A 253 12.52 10.12 -5.15
C PRO A 253 13.50 10.42 -4.00
N ASN A 254 13.36 11.58 -3.34
CA ASN A 254 14.23 12.06 -2.27
C ASN A 254 13.39 12.47 -1.06
N PHE A 255 14.00 12.51 0.12
CA PHE A 255 13.37 13.02 1.33
C PHE A 255 12.90 14.47 1.15
N ILE A 256 11.64 14.72 1.47
CA ILE A 256 11.03 16.06 1.50
C ILE A 256 11.14 16.71 2.89
N LEU A 257 11.29 15.89 3.95
CA LEU A 257 11.56 16.32 5.31
C LEU A 257 12.92 15.81 5.77
N GLY A 258 13.91 16.72 5.79
CA GLY A 258 15.27 16.42 6.25
C GLY A 258 15.51 16.80 7.71
N HIS A 259 16.49 16.15 8.33
CA HIS A 259 16.86 16.32 9.74
C HIS A 259 17.07 17.79 10.15
N GLN A 260 17.90 18.55 9.43
CA GLN A 260 18.22 19.94 9.79
C GLN A 260 16.98 20.85 9.80
N LYS A 261 16.09 20.73 8.81
CA LYS A 261 14.87 21.54 8.75
C LYS A 261 13.90 21.16 9.87
N MET A 262 13.80 19.88 10.22
CA MET A 262 12.94 19.43 11.33
C MET A 262 13.45 19.89 12.70
N GLU A 263 14.77 20.03 12.89
CA GLU A 263 15.30 20.67 14.09
C GLU A 263 14.85 22.13 14.22
N GLU A 264 14.85 22.89 13.12
CA GLU A 264 14.39 24.28 13.13
C GLU A 264 12.90 24.36 13.45
N VAL A 265 12.10 23.45 12.89
CA VAL A 265 10.66 23.36 13.15
C VAL A 265 10.39 23.09 14.63
N ILE A 266 11.05 22.09 15.23
CA ILE A 266 10.79 21.73 16.64
C ILE A 266 11.22 22.86 17.60
N LYS A 267 12.31 23.56 17.28
CA LYS A 267 12.76 24.76 18.01
C LYS A 267 11.71 25.87 17.96
N ARG A 268 11.16 26.17 16.78
CA ARG A 268 10.06 27.16 16.62
C ARG A 268 8.79 26.74 17.37
N ARG A 269 8.53 25.44 17.47
CA ARG A 269 7.45 24.85 18.25
C ARG A 269 7.70 24.86 19.77
N LYS A 270 8.79 25.47 20.25
CA LYS A 270 9.19 25.47 21.68
C LYS A 270 9.28 24.04 22.24
N ASN A 271 9.78 23.10 21.43
CA ASN A 271 9.89 21.68 21.74
C ASN A 271 8.56 20.96 22.05
N ARG A 272 7.43 21.50 21.60
CA ARG A 272 6.16 20.77 21.66
C ARG A 272 6.24 19.52 20.78
N PRO A 273 5.76 18.36 21.27
CA PRO A 273 5.77 17.11 20.52
C PRO A 273 5.20 17.24 19.11
N MET A 274 5.76 16.48 18.19
CA MET A 274 5.28 16.33 16.82
C MET A 274 5.35 14.85 16.43
N PHE A 275 4.26 14.36 15.84
CA PHE A 275 4.18 12.98 15.36
C PHE A 275 4.17 12.96 13.83
N LEU A 276 5.13 12.26 13.25
CA LEU A 276 5.33 12.12 11.82
C LEU A 276 4.94 10.70 11.43
N ILE A 277 4.24 10.55 10.32
CA ILE A 277 3.79 9.26 9.81
C ILE A 277 4.14 9.20 8.34
N ASP A 278 5.16 8.41 8.01
CA ASP A 278 5.61 8.23 6.63
C ASP A 278 5.01 6.97 6.00
N ILE A 279 4.08 7.18 5.07
CA ILE A 279 3.39 6.12 4.33
C ILE A 279 3.88 6.06 2.86
N ALA A 280 4.94 6.81 2.53
CA ALA A 280 5.50 6.84 1.18
C ALA A 280 6.49 5.69 0.93
N VAL A 281 6.53 5.22 -0.32
CA VAL A 281 7.54 4.29 -0.84
C VAL A 281 7.97 4.78 -2.22
N PRO A 282 9.20 5.31 -2.39
CA PRO A 282 10.26 5.54 -1.38
C PRO A 282 9.86 6.53 -0.27
N ARG A 283 10.60 6.51 0.86
CA ARG A 283 10.31 7.35 2.05
C ARG A 283 10.39 8.84 1.76
N ASP A 284 9.48 9.60 2.35
CA ASP A 284 9.43 11.06 2.30
C ASP A 284 10.27 11.71 3.42
N ILE A 285 10.48 11.00 4.53
CA ILE A 285 11.13 11.54 5.72
C ILE A 285 12.51 10.89 5.90
N ASP A 286 13.53 11.72 6.10
CA ASP A 286 14.88 11.26 6.45
C ASP A 286 14.81 10.49 7.78
N PRO A 287 15.23 9.20 7.84
CA PRO A 287 15.19 8.41 9.07
C PRO A 287 15.89 9.07 10.27
N LYS A 288 16.90 9.92 10.04
CA LYS A 288 17.60 10.66 11.10
C LYS A 288 16.70 11.66 11.82
N VAL A 289 15.54 12.02 11.26
CA VAL A 289 14.57 12.90 11.93
C VAL A 289 14.09 12.28 13.25
N ASN A 290 14.08 10.95 13.38
CA ASN A 290 13.71 10.26 14.62
C ASN A 290 14.73 10.46 15.77
N ASP A 291 15.93 10.96 15.48
CA ASP A 291 16.94 11.26 16.51
C ASP A 291 16.66 12.61 17.23
N ILE A 292 15.72 13.41 16.71
CA ILE A 292 15.38 14.73 17.24
C ILE A 292 14.41 14.57 18.42
N ALA A 293 14.78 15.13 19.58
CA ALA A 293 13.94 15.07 20.76
C ALA A 293 12.54 15.69 20.52
N ASN A 294 11.50 15.01 21.02
CA ASN A 294 10.08 15.36 20.87
C ASN A 294 9.53 15.22 19.44
N ILE A 295 10.27 14.58 18.53
CA ILE A 295 9.73 14.06 17.28
C ILE A 295 9.54 12.55 17.42
N TYR A 296 8.40 12.06 16.96
CA TYR A 296 8.08 10.64 16.88
C TYR A 296 7.84 10.33 15.41
N LEU A 297 8.52 9.33 14.83
CA LEU A 297 8.37 8.87 13.45
C LEU A 297 7.95 7.40 13.39
#